data_AF-I4HIC4-F1
#
_entry.id   AF-I4HIC4-F1
#
_cell.length_a   1.000
_cell.length_b   1.000
_cell.length_c   1.000
_cell.angle_alpha   90.00
_cell.angle_beta   90.00
_cell.angle_gamma   90.00
#
_symmetry.space_group_name_H-M   'P 1'
#
loop_
_entity.id
_entity.type
_entity.pdbx_description
1 polymer ?
#
loop_
_entity_poly.entity_id
_entity_poly.type
_entity_poly.pdbx_seq_one_letter_code
_entity_poly.pdbx_strand_id
1 'polypeptide(L)' 'MTKILLEIPDEVADNLRIPPDECANRVRIELAIRLYQKQILSLGKARELTQLSKWDFHELLAQENI' A
#
# COMPACT_ATOMS: atom_id res chain seq x y z
N MET A 1 -2.38 19.01 10.88
CA MET A 1 -2.50 17.57 10.60
C MET A 1 -1.11 16.97 10.69
N THR A 2 -0.96 15.85 11.40
CA THR A 2 0.36 15.24 11.66
C THR A 2 0.67 14.23 10.56
N LYS A 3 1.77 14.42 9.83
CA LYS A 3 2.26 13.45 8.85
C LYS A 3 3.02 12.35 9.60
N ILE A 4 2.76 11.10 9.24
CA ILE A 4 3.55 9.95 9.72
C ILE A 4 4.62 9.65 8.66
N LEU A 5 5.88 9.56 9.08
CA LEU A 5 6.98 9.09 8.25
C LEU A 5 7.30 7.65 8.64
N LEU A 6 7.28 6.75 7.67
CA LEU A 6 7.74 5.37 7.82
C LEU A 6 9.03 5.24 7.03
N GLU A 7 10.14 5.02 7.72
CA GLU A 7 11.43 4.77 7.10
C GLU A 7 11.67 3.27 7.01
N ILE A 8 12.11 2.81 5.84
CA ILE A 8 12.53 1.44 5.61
C ILE A 8 14.04 1.48 5.45
N PRO A 9 14.81 0.75 6.29
CA PRO A 9 16.26 0.70 6.14
C PRO A 9 16.67 0.20 4.76
N ASP A 10 17.77 0.74 4.22
CA ASP A 10 18.27 0.37 2.89
C ASP A 10 18.49 -1.15 2.77
N GLU A 11 19.05 -1.79 3.80
CA GLU A 11 19.23 -3.24 3.84
C GLU A 11 17.91 -4.01 3.65
N VAL A 12 16.80 -3.49 4.17
CA VAL A 12 15.48 -4.12 3.98
C VAL A 12 14.95 -3.81 2.58
N ALA A 13 15.11 -2.57 2.12
CA ALA A 13 14.64 -2.12 0.82
C ALA A 13 15.35 -2.84 -0.34
N ASP A 14 16.67 -3.03 -0.26
CA ASP A 14 17.49 -3.71 -1.26
C ASP A 14 17.17 -5.21 -1.40
N ASN A 15 16.58 -5.81 -0.35
CA ASN A 15 16.16 -7.20 -0.36
C ASN A 15 14.72 -7.40 -0.83
N LEU A 16 14.00 -6.31 -1.15
CA LEU A 16 12.67 -6.42 -1.77
C LEU A 16 12.83 -6.93 -3.20
N ARG A 17 12.07 -7.97 -3.55
CA ARG A 17 12.01 -8.52 -4.91
C ARG A 17 11.10 -7.68 -5.81
N ILE A 18 11.33 -6.37 -5.82
CA ILE A 18 10.55 -5.35 -6.54
C ILE A 18 11.57 -4.39 -7.18
N PRO A 19 11.35 -3.95 -8.43
CA PRO A 19 12.18 -2.91 -9.03
C PRO A 19 12.28 -1.65 -8.12
N PRO A 20 13.46 -1.03 -7.95
CA PRO A 20 13.65 0.09 -7.03
C PRO A 20 12.71 1.28 -7.30
N ASP A 21 12.41 1.53 -8.57
CA ASP A 21 11.50 2.58 -9.05
C ASP A 21 10.03 2.31 -8.71
N GLU A 22 9.64 1.06 -8.54
CA GLU A 22 8.28 0.65 -8.17
C GLU A 22 8.11 0.41 -6.66
N CYS A 23 9.23 0.21 -5.96
CA CYS A 23 9.29 -0.24 -4.57
C CYS A 23 8.40 0.60 -3.63
N ALA A 24 8.57 1.93 -3.65
CA ALA A 24 7.81 2.83 -2.79
C ALA A 24 6.29 2.75 -3.05
N ASN A 25 5.88 2.62 -4.31
CA ASN A 25 4.47 2.50 -4.67
C ASN A 25 3.90 1.15 -4.26
N ARG A 26 4.63 0.06 -4.53
CA ARG A 26 4.22 -1.29 -4.14
C ARG A 26 4.07 -1.42 -2.63
N VAL A 27 5.04 -0.97 -1.84
CA VAL A 27 4.97 -1.00 -0.37
C VAL A 27 3.78 -0.20 0.16
N ARG A 28 3.47 0.95 -0.45
CA ARG A 28 2.30 1.76 -0.08
C ARG A 28 0.99 1.00 -0.34
N ILE A 29 0.91 0.29 -1.45
CA ILE A 29 -0.24 -0.57 -1.79
C ILE A 29 -0.37 -1.70 -0.77
N GLU A 30 0.70 -2.45 -0.50
CA GLU A 30 0.72 -3.52 0.49
C GLU A 30 0.25 -3.03 1.87
N LEU A 31 0.74 -1.86 2.29
CA LEU A 31 0.34 -1.22 3.54
C LEU A 31 -1.15 -0.87 3.55
N ALA A 32 -1.66 -0.23 2.49
CA ALA A 32 -3.07 0.15 2.40
C ALA A 32 -4.00 -1.06 2.49
N ILE A 33 -3.66 -2.13 1.77
CA ILE A 33 -4.41 -3.39 1.77
C ILE A 33 -4.42 -4.00 3.18
N ARG A 34 -3.24 -4.11 3.82
CA ARG A 34 -3.14 -4.68 5.18
C ARG A 34 -3.90 -3.88 6.21
N LEU A 35 -3.85 -2.55 6.14
CA LEU A 35 -4.61 -1.68 7.04
C LEU A 35 -6.13 -1.82 6.83
N TYR A 36 -6.58 -2.02 5.58
CA TYR A 36 -7.98 -2.31 5.27
C TYR A 36 -8.42 -3.68 5.81
N GLN A 37 -7.67 -4.75 5.51
CA GLN A 37 -7.96 -6.10 6.00
C GLN A 37 -8.10 -6.16 7.52
N LYS A 38 -7.22 -5.43 8.23
CA LYS A 38 -7.24 -5.36 9.70
C LYS A 38 -8.30 -4.43 10.27
N GLN A 39 -9.17 -3.85 9.44
CA GLN A 39 -10.20 -2.88 9.82
C GLN A 39 -9.62 -1.64 10.52
N ILE A 40 -8.35 -1.31 10.28
CA ILE A 40 -7.67 -0.11 10.80
C ILE A 40 -7.99 1.09 9.92
N LEU A 41 -8.07 0.88 8.60
CA LEU A 41 -8.54 1.87 7.64
C LEU A 41 -9.84 1.41 6.99
N SER A 42 -10.74 2.36 6.74
CA SER A 42 -11.90 2.14 5.89
C SER A 42 -11.46 1.94 4.43
N LEU A 43 -12.30 1.29 3.61
CA LEU A 43 -12.07 1.11 2.18
C LEU A 43 -11.68 2.42 1.48
N GLY A 44 -12.41 3.51 1.78
CA GLY A 44 -12.17 4.82 1.18
C GLY A 44 -10.81 5.40 1.54
N LYS A 45 -10.37 5.23 2.80
CA LYS A 45 -9.07 5.75 3.27
C LYS A 45 -7.89 4.88 2.84
N ALA A 46 -8.07 3.56 2.76
CA ALA A 46 -7.07 2.67 2.17
C ALA A 46 -6.85 3.00 0.69
N ARG A 47 -7.92 3.22 -0.08
CA ARG A 47 -7.82 3.68 -1.47
C ARG A 47 -7.13 5.05 -1.59
N GLU A 48 -7.45 5.99 -0.71
CA GLU A 48 -6.79 7.30 -0.70
C GLU A 48 -5.27 7.16 -0.49
N LEU A 49 -4.84 6.20 0.34
CA LEU A 49 -3.43 5.90 0.54
C LEU A 49 -2.76 5.34 -0.73
N THR A 50 -3.44 4.54 -1.54
CA THR A 50 -2.86 3.98 -2.78
C THR A 50 -2.83 4.97 -3.94
N GLN A 51 -3.57 6.08 -3.87
CA GLN A 51 -3.78 7.04 -4.97
C GLN A 51 -4.43 6.43 -6.22
N LEU A 52 -5.03 5.24 -6.08
CA LEU A 52 -5.72 4.55 -7.17
C LEU A 52 -7.13 5.08 -7.39
N SER A 53 -7.63 4.87 -8.61
CA SER A 53 -9.06 5.08 -8.89
C SER A 53 -9.90 4.07 -8.08
N LYS A 54 -11.20 4.32 -8.00
CA LYS A 54 -12.12 3.40 -7.32
C LYS A 54 -12.10 2.01 -7.99
N TRP A 55 -12.09 1.96 -9.32
CA TRP A 55 -12.13 0.72 -10.07
C TRP A 55 -10.84 -0.08 -9.90
N ASP A 56 -9.68 0.56 -10.06
CA ASP A 56 -8.38 -0.11 -9.92
C ASP A 56 -8.18 -0.67 -8.50
N PHE A 57 -8.68 0.04 -7.48
CA PHE A 57 -8.58 -0.45 -6.11
C PHE A 57 -9.49 -1.66 -5.85
N HIS A 58 -10.68 -1.71 -6.45
CA HIS A 58 -11.54 -2.89 -6.35
C HIS A 58 -10.95 -4.09 -7.10
N GLU A 59 -10.37 -3.86 -8.27
CA GLU A 59 -9.68 -4.91 -9.03
C GLU A 59 -8.47 -5.45 -8.26
N LEU A 60 -7.67 -4.57 -7.68
CA LEU A 60 -6.56 -4.92 -6.82
C LEU A 60 -6.99 -5.79 -5.62
N LEU A 61 -8.08 -5.43 -4.93
CA LEU A 61 -8.60 -6.25 -3.83
C LEU A 61 -9.03 -7.64 -4.32
N ALA A 62 -9.67 -7.71 -5.48
CA ALA A 62 -10.06 -8.99 -6.08
C ALA A 62 -8.85 -9.85 -6.45
N GLN A 63 -7.79 -9.25 -7.00
CA GLN A 63 -6.52 -9.94 -7.33
C GLN A 63 -5.85 -10.51 -6.07
N GLU A 64 -5.95 -9.81 -4.95
CA GLU A 64 -5.41 -10.22 -3.64
C GLU A 64 -6.36 -11.15 -2.85
N ASN A 65 -7.53 -11.51 -3.41
CA ASN A 65 -8.59 -12.30 -2.77
C ASN A 65 -9.12 -11.69 -1.46
N ILE A 66 -9.42 -10.39 -1.49
CA ILE A 66 -9.87 -9.59 -0.33
C ILE A 66 -11.28 -9.04 -0.57
#